data_AF-A0A7G1I8U6-F1
#
_entry.id   AF-A0A7G1I8U6-F1
#
_cell.length_a   1.000
_cell.length_b   1.000
_cell.length_c   1.000
_cell.angle_alpha   90.00
_cell.angle_beta   90.00
_cell.angle_gamma   90.00
#
_symmetry.space_group_name_H-M   'P 1'
#
loop_
_entity.id
_entity.type
_entity.pdbx_description
1 polymer ?
#
loop_
_entity_poly.entity_id
_entity_poly.type
_entity_poly.pdbx_seq_one_letter_code
_entity_poly.pdbx_strand_id
1 'polypeptide(L)'
;MRAAELLDYTNYEGDYEKEMGIGREPEFSPILENRDVLIFAWGATVPMIAHAAGIMLDEITTTWDKWVTPTERHSVKGVIKPGQVAAVRFTINGIYRGETRIQLEHVNRIGRDAAPDWPSGHDDDVYRVDIDGTPSIFQETAFRFTDGSGRDAATAGCLATGMRALNAVPAVNGLSPGWVTALDLPLIPGAGTIR
;
A
#
# COMPACT_ATOMS: atom_id res chain seq x y z
N MET A 1 3.69 -6.67 -13.90
CA MET A 1 3.77 -6.93 -12.45
C MET A 1 2.98 -5.88 -11.71
N ARG A 2 2.18 -6.29 -10.75
CA ARG A 2 1.36 -5.42 -9.91
C ARG A 2 1.60 -5.77 -8.46
N ALA A 3 1.84 -4.76 -7.64
CA ALA A 3 1.78 -4.86 -6.19
C ALA A 3 0.58 -4.05 -5.72
N ALA A 4 -0.23 -4.61 -4.82
CA ALA A 4 -1.42 -3.94 -4.32
C ALA A 4 -1.51 -4.02 -2.78
N GLU A 5 -1.93 -2.92 -2.19
CA GLU A 5 -2.33 -2.81 -0.80
C GLU A 5 -3.87 -2.70 -0.76
N LEU A 6 -4.54 -3.70 -0.17
CA LEU A 6 -6.00 -3.82 -0.16
C LEU A 6 -6.49 -3.83 1.30
N LEU A 7 -6.74 -2.65 1.86
CA LEU A 7 -6.89 -2.47 3.31
C LEU A 7 -8.22 -1.82 3.71
N ASP A 8 -8.71 -2.22 4.88
CA ASP A 8 -9.83 -1.61 5.59
C ASP A 8 -9.31 -0.69 6.70
N TYR A 9 -9.55 0.61 6.53
CA TYR A 9 -9.12 1.66 7.44
C TYR A 9 -10.12 1.93 8.57
N THR A 10 -11.15 1.08 8.74
CA THR A 10 -12.14 1.22 9.82
C THR A 10 -11.49 1.42 11.18
N ASN A 11 -10.41 0.69 11.49
CA ASN A 11 -9.69 0.81 12.76
C ASN A 11 -8.32 1.50 12.61
N TYR A 12 -8.00 2.05 11.45
CA TYR A 12 -6.72 2.71 11.21
C TYR A 12 -6.72 4.12 11.80
N GLU A 13 -5.76 4.41 12.68
CA GLU A 13 -5.67 5.70 13.38
C GLU A 13 -4.82 6.75 12.64
N GLY A 14 -4.14 6.36 11.56
CA GLY A 14 -3.30 7.27 10.77
C GLY A 14 -4.09 8.38 10.06
N ASP A 15 -3.38 9.35 9.52
CA ASP A 15 -3.98 10.48 8.81
C ASP A 15 -4.44 10.07 7.40
N TYR A 16 -5.74 10.22 7.11
CA TYR A 16 -6.28 9.95 5.78
C TYR A 16 -7.27 11.03 5.30
N GLU A 17 -7.80 11.85 6.19
CA GLU A 17 -8.87 12.80 5.86
C GLU A 17 -8.35 13.97 5.03
N LYS A 18 -7.13 14.43 5.30
CA LYS A 18 -6.48 15.50 4.52
C LYS A 18 -5.66 14.93 3.36
N GLU A 19 -4.97 13.83 3.61
CA GLU A 19 -4.01 13.25 2.67
C GLU A 19 -4.72 12.49 1.55
N MET A 20 -5.79 11.76 1.89
CA MET A 20 -6.56 10.92 0.96
C MET A 20 -8.01 11.41 0.76
N GLY A 21 -8.56 12.23 1.65
CA GLY A 21 -9.91 12.79 1.49
C GLY A 21 -11.04 11.90 2.01
N ILE A 22 -10.73 10.76 2.67
CA ILE A 22 -11.74 9.92 3.31
C ILE A 22 -12.44 10.72 4.42
N GLY A 23 -13.78 10.66 4.48
CA GLY A 23 -14.60 11.46 5.40
C GLY A 23 -14.84 12.91 4.96
N ARG A 24 -14.44 13.27 3.73
CA ARG A 24 -14.67 14.60 3.14
C ARG A 24 -15.68 14.52 2.00
N GLU A 25 -16.19 15.67 1.60
CA GLU A 25 -17.04 15.78 0.40
C GLU A 25 -16.22 15.42 -0.87
N PRO A 26 -16.85 14.89 -1.93
CA PRO A 26 -16.15 14.43 -3.13
C PRO A 26 -15.32 15.51 -3.83
N GLU A 27 -15.73 16.76 -3.72
CA GLU A 27 -15.08 17.95 -4.29
C GLU A 27 -13.81 18.36 -3.52
N PHE A 28 -13.59 17.83 -2.32
CA PHE A 28 -12.35 18.06 -1.59
C PHE A 28 -11.19 17.45 -2.38
N SER A 29 -10.17 18.26 -2.67
CA SER A 29 -8.92 17.82 -3.30
C SER A 29 -7.90 17.45 -2.23
N PRO A 30 -7.72 16.16 -1.91
CA PRO A 30 -6.72 15.72 -0.96
C PRO A 30 -5.30 15.86 -1.53
N ILE A 31 -4.31 15.93 -0.64
CA ILE A 31 -2.92 16.21 -1.01
C ILE A 31 -2.36 15.15 -1.97
N LEU A 32 -2.72 13.88 -1.77
CA LEU A 32 -2.21 12.76 -2.58
C LEU A 32 -2.93 12.59 -3.92
N GLU A 33 -4.02 13.32 -4.20
CA GLU A 33 -4.59 13.40 -5.56
C GLU A 33 -3.64 14.14 -6.52
N ASN A 34 -2.71 14.93 -5.98
CA ASN A 34 -1.63 15.51 -6.78
C ASN A 34 -0.61 14.44 -7.19
N ARG A 35 -0.42 14.26 -8.51
CA ARG A 35 0.52 13.30 -9.11
C ARG A 35 1.93 13.38 -8.51
N ASP A 36 2.52 14.57 -8.43
CA ASP A 36 3.91 14.73 -8.03
C ASP A 36 4.10 14.40 -6.54
N VAL A 37 3.13 14.80 -5.71
CA VAL A 37 3.14 14.45 -4.28
C VAL A 37 2.93 12.95 -4.07
N LEU A 38 2.05 12.32 -4.86
CA LEU A 38 1.83 10.88 -4.79
C LEU A 38 3.09 10.09 -5.19
N ILE A 39 3.73 10.48 -6.28
CA ILE A 39 5.00 9.90 -6.73
C ILE A 39 6.10 10.11 -5.69
N PHE A 40 6.17 11.30 -5.07
CA PHE A 40 7.12 11.57 -4.00
C PHE A 40 6.89 10.67 -2.78
N ALA A 41 5.64 10.47 -2.35
CA ALA A 41 5.30 9.72 -1.14
C ALA A 41 5.48 8.19 -1.29
N TRP A 42 4.98 7.60 -2.38
CA TRP A 42 5.00 6.13 -2.57
C TRP A 42 5.62 5.66 -3.89
N GLY A 43 5.96 6.58 -4.79
CA GLY A 43 6.39 6.23 -6.14
C GLY A 43 7.74 5.52 -6.22
N ALA A 44 8.62 5.64 -5.21
CA ALA A 44 9.96 5.07 -5.21
C ALA A 44 10.00 3.53 -5.40
N THR A 45 8.92 2.82 -5.05
CA THR A 45 8.79 1.38 -5.26
C THR A 45 8.83 0.99 -6.74
N VAL A 46 8.19 1.77 -7.61
CA VAL A 46 8.06 1.49 -9.05
C VAL A 46 9.42 1.51 -9.78
N PRO A 47 10.24 2.58 -9.72
CA PRO A 47 11.55 2.58 -10.35
C PRO A 47 12.54 1.63 -9.67
N MET A 48 12.37 1.32 -8.38
CA MET A 48 13.21 0.31 -7.71
C MET A 48 12.98 -1.09 -8.28
N ILE A 49 11.71 -1.47 -8.53
CA ILE A 49 11.38 -2.73 -9.21
C ILE A 49 11.92 -2.72 -10.65
N ALA A 50 11.78 -1.60 -11.37
CA ALA A 50 12.30 -1.47 -12.73
C ALA A 50 13.82 -1.67 -12.78
N HIS A 51 14.54 -1.04 -11.85
CA HIS A 51 15.98 -1.20 -11.70
C HIS A 51 16.36 -2.67 -11.42
N ALA A 52 15.68 -3.32 -10.48
CA ALA A 52 15.90 -4.74 -10.17
C ALA A 52 15.62 -5.66 -11.37
N ALA A 53 14.66 -5.30 -12.22
CA ALA A 53 14.32 -6.02 -13.45
C ALA A 53 15.24 -5.68 -14.64
N GLY A 54 16.17 -4.73 -14.49
CA GLY A 54 17.08 -4.33 -15.56
C GLY A 54 16.43 -3.50 -16.68
N ILE A 55 15.32 -2.82 -16.39
CA ILE A 55 14.62 -1.96 -17.36
C ILE A 55 14.68 -0.49 -16.94
N MET A 56 14.67 0.40 -17.92
CA MET A 56 14.54 1.84 -17.73
C MET A 56 13.13 2.24 -18.13
N LEU A 57 12.39 2.88 -17.22
CA LEU A 57 11.03 3.33 -17.49
C LEU A 57 11.06 4.58 -18.38
N ASP A 58 10.07 4.70 -19.26
CA ASP A 58 9.86 5.89 -20.09
C ASP A 58 9.15 6.99 -19.29
N GLU A 59 8.21 6.62 -18.43
CA GLU A 59 7.39 7.52 -17.64
C GLU A 59 6.88 6.85 -16.36
N ILE A 60 6.56 7.65 -15.34
CA ILE A 60 5.74 7.24 -14.19
C ILE A 60 4.43 8.05 -14.20
N THR A 61 3.27 7.39 -14.31
CA THR A 61 1.95 8.02 -14.27
C THR A 61 1.17 7.63 -13.02
N THR A 62 0.06 8.31 -12.73
CA THR A 62 -0.81 8.00 -11.58
C THR A 62 -2.29 8.01 -11.96
N THR A 63 -3.11 7.29 -11.20
CA THR A 63 -4.58 7.42 -11.21
C THR A 63 -5.08 7.76 -9.82
N TRP A 64 -6.27 8.36 -9.72
CA TRP A 64 -6.92 8.64 -8.43
C TRP A 64 -8.44 8.58 -8.58
N ASP A 65 -9.07 7.69 -7.82
CA ASP A 65 -10.51 7.45 -7.81
C ASP A 65 -11.04 7.56 -6.38
N LYS A 66 -12.23 8.14 -6.25
CA LYS A 66 -12.97 8.28 -4.99
C LYS A 66 -14.25 7.48 -5.07
N TRP A 67 -14.60 6.80 -4.00
CA TRP A 67 -15.90 6.16 -3.84
C TRP A 67 -16.67 6.82 -2.71
N VAL A 68 -17.92 7.19 -3.01
CA VAL A 68 -18.80 7.93 -2.12
C VAL A 68 -19.79 6.97 -1.48
N THR A 69 -19.90 7.00 -0.16
CA THR A 69 -20.79 6.08 0.54
C THR A 69 -22.27 6.50 0.42
N PRO A 70 -23.19 5.58 0.11
CA PRO A 70 -24.63 5.85 0.14
C PRO A 70 -25.22 5.77 1.56
N THR A 71 -24.46 5.22 2.52
CA THR A 71 -24.89 4.97 3.90
C THR A 71 -23.88 5.52 4.90
N GLU A 72 -24.31 5.71 6.14
CA GLU A 72 -23.42 6.06 7.23
C GLU A 72 -22.40 4.93 7.49
N ARG A 73 -21.15 5.30 7.79
CA ARG A 73 -20.06 4.39 8.10
C ARG A 73 -19.31 4.86 9.34
N HIS A 74 -19.00 3.94 10.24
CA HIS A 74 -18.23 4.22 11.45
C HIS A 74 -16.77 3.81 11.26
N SER A 75 -15.85 4.63 11.74
CA SER A 75 -14.43 4.30 11.91
C SER A 75 -13.98 4.69 13.32
N VAL A 76 -12.76 4.29 13.68
CA VAL A 76 -12.09 4.72 14.92
C VAL A 76 -11.96 6.25 15.02
N LYS A 77 -12.00 6.96 13.88
CA LYS A 77 -11.89 8.42 13.81
C LYS A 77 -13.25 9.14 13.80
N GLY A 78 -14.36 8.40 13.79
CA GLY A 78 -15.71 8.97 13.88
C GLY A 78 -16.67 8.44 12.82
N VAL A 79 -17.62 9.28 12.42
CA VAL A 79 -18.70 8.90 11.51
C VAL A 79 -18.52 9.59 10.15
N ILE A 80 -18.52 8.79 9.09
CA ILE A 80 -18.57 9.22 7.69
C ILE A 80 -20.02 9.14 7.23
N LYS A 81 -20.56 10.27 6.77
CA LYS A 81 -21.97 10.40 6.39
C LYS A 81 -22.22 9.95 4.95
N PRO A 82 -23.47 9.58 4.60
CA PRO A 82 -23.88 9.44 3.20
C PRO A 82 -23.49 10.68 2.38
N GLY A 83 -22.97 10.47 1.18
CA GLY A 83 -22.49 11.55 0.30
C GLY A 83 -21.02 11.90 0.48
N GLN A 84 -20.34 11.37 1.49
CA GLN A 84 -18.91 11.59 1.72
C GLN A 84 -18.05 10.46 1.14
N VAL A 85 -16.79 10.74 0.84
CA VAL A 85 -15.82 9.75 0.38
C VAL A 85 -15.54 8.75 1.50
N ALA A 86 -15.70 7.46 1.22
CA ALA A 86 -15.44 6.38 2.17
C ALA A 86 -14.44 5.33 1.64
N ALA A 87 -14.03 5.43 0.39
CA ALA A 87 -12.90 4.68 -0.12
C ALA A 87 -12.15 5.49 -1.18
N VAL A 88 -10.86 5.24 -1.29
CA VAL A 88 -10.00 5.77 -2.34
C VAL A 88 -9.23 4.64 -3.01
N ARG A 89 -9.02 4.79 -4.31
CA ARG A 89 -8.17 3.90 -5.10
C ARG A 89 -7.24 4.73 -5.93
N PHE A 90 -5.96 4.39 -5.91
CA PHE A 90 -4.97 5.05 -6.75
C PHE A 90 -3.93 4.06 -7.24
N THR A 91 -3.29 4.42 -8.34
CA THR A 91 -2.18 3.65 -8.88
C THR A 91 -0.98 4.55 -9.16
N ILE A 92 0.21 3.98 -9.06
CA ILE A 92 1.46 4.55 -9.56
C ILE A 92 2.02 3.56 -10.57
N ASN A 93 2.21 4.00 -11.81
CA ASN A 93 2.40 3.13 -12.96
C ASN A 93 3.73 3.44 -13.64
N GLY A 94 4.62 2.44 -13.70
CA GLY A 94 5.84 2.48 -14.49
C GLY A 94 5.55 2.06 -15.93
N ILE A 95 5.72 3.00 -16.85
CA ILE A 95 5.54 2.80 -18.28
C ILE A 95 6.86 2.36 -18.90
N TYR A 96 6.84 1.27 -19.68
CA TYR A 96 7.98 0.81 -20.46
C TYR A 96 7.51 0.37 -21.84
N ARG A 97 8.08 1.00 -22.88
CA ARG A 97 7.71 0.87 -24.29
C ARG A 97 6.23 1.16 -24.53
N GLY A 98 5.73 2.22 -23.89
CA GLY A 98 4.33 2.68 -24.04
C GLY A 98 3.28 1.83 -23.31
N GLU A 99 3.69 0.85 -22.50
CA GLU A 99 2.78 -0.01 -21.74
C GLU A 99 3.07 0.05 -20.24
N THR A 100 2.04 -0.03 -19.39
CA THR A 100 2.22 -0.22 -17.95
C THR A 100 2.82 -1.59 -17.68
N ARG A 101 4.06 -1.63 -17.17
CA ARG A 101 4.76 -2.90 -16.84
C ARG A 101 4.87 -3.16 -15.35
N ILE A 102 4.90 -2.09 -14.55
CA ILE A 102 4.97 -2.14 -13.10
C ILE A 102 3.86 -1.23 -12.57
N GLN A 103 3.03 -1.73 -11.67
CA GLN A 103 1.97 -0.96 -11.04
C GLN A 103 2.01 -1.16 -9.53
N LEU A 104 2.04 -0.08 -8.78
CA LEU A 104 1.71 -0.06 -7.36
C LEU A 104 0.28 0.46 -7.23
N GLU A 105 -0.57 -0.26 -6.53
CA GLU A 105 -1.97 0.11 -6.33
C GLU A 105 -2.32 0.12 -4.84
N HIS A 106 -3.15 1.07 -4.44
CA HIS A 106 -3.75 1.09 -3.12
C HIS A 106 -5.25 1.15 -3.26
N VAL A 107 -5.94 0.35 -2.44
CA VAL A 107 -7.38 0.39 -2.24
C VAL A 107 -7.62 0.49 -0.74
N ASN A 108 -7.94 1.71 -0.28
CA ASN A 108 -8.18 2.01 1.12
C ASN A 108 -9.65 2.33 1.30
N ARG A 109 -10.33 1.59 2.18
CA ARG A 109 -11.79 1.69 2.35
C ARG A 109 -12.19 1.74 3.81
N ILE A 110 -13.36 2.29 4.11
CA ILE A 110 -13.99 2.21 5.43
C ILE A 110 -15.10 1.17 5.35
N GLY A 111 -14.83 -0.01 5.87
CA GLY A 111 -15.70 -1.17 5.80
C GLY A 111 -15.43 -1.99 4.54
N ARG A 112 -15.38 -3.31 4.72
CA ARG A 112 -15.01 -4.29 3.68
C ARG A 112 -15.90 -4.28 2.45
N ASP A 113 -17.16 -3.87 2.63
CA ASP A 113 -18.21 -3.77 1.61
C ASP A 113 -18.14 -2.47 0.78
N ALA A 114 -17.34 -1.48 1.19
CA ALA A 114 -17.19 -0.24 0.44
C ALA A 114 -16.47 -0.48 -0.89
N ALA A 115 -16.97 0.20 -1.93
CA ALA A 115 -16.49 0.08 -3.31
C ALA A 115 -16.40 -1.39 -3.80
N PRO A 116 -17.53 -2.12 -3.87
CA PRO A 116 -17.54 -3.56 -4.13
C PRO A 116 -16.99 -3.95 -5.51
N ASP A 117 -17.01 -3.02 -6.47
CA ASP A 117 -16.47 -3.23 -7.83
C ASP A 117 -14.95 -3.02 -7.90
N TRP A 118 -14.31 -2.60 -6.81
CA TRP A 118 -12.86 -2.45 -6.74
C TRP A 118 -12.17 -3.76 -6.31
N PRO A 119 -10.87 -3.93 -6.64
CA PRO A 119 -10.12 -5.12 -6.25
C PRO A 119 -10.18 -5.40 -4.75
N SER A 120 -10.29 -6.68 -4.39
CA SER A 120 -10.29 -7.16 -3.00
C SER A 120 -9.45 -8.43 -2.87
N GLY A 121 -8.96 -8.69 -1.67
CA GLY A 121 -8.17 -9.88 -1.31
C GLY A 121 -8.99 -11.16 -1.25
N HIS A 122 -8.34 -12.33 -1.13
CA HIS A 122 -9.05 -13.53 -0.65
C HIS A 122 -9.43 -13.40 0.83
N ASP A 123 -8.55 -12.75 1.61
CA ASP A 123 -8.79 -12.30 2.97
C ASP A 123 -8.84 -10.75 3.01
N ASP A 124 -9.26 -10.22 4.15
CA ASP A 124 -9.24 -8.78 4.43
C ASP A 124 -7.81 -8.30 4.71
N ASP A 125 -7.51 -7.00 4.53
CA ASP A 125 -6.24 -6.40 4.94
C ASP A 125 -5.00 -7.18 4.45
N VAL A 126 -4.86 -7.26 3.12
CA VAL A 126 -3.81 -8.03 2.45
C VAL A 126 -2.93 -7.18 1.55
N TYR A 127 -1.72 -7.68 1.36
CA TYR A 127 -0.74 -7.17 0.40
C TYR A 127 -0.57 -8.22 -0.69
N ARG A 128 -0.89 -7.84 -1.93
CA ARG A 128 -0.88 -8.75 -3.09
C ARG A 128 0.28 -8.43 -4.03
N VAL A 129 0.89 -9.45 -4.60
CA VAL A 129 1.84 -9.35 -5.70
C VAL A 129 1.41 -10.29 -6.82
N ASP A 130 1.20 -9.72 -8.00
CA ASP A 130 0.87 -10.42 -9.24
C ASP A 130 2.01 -10.20 -10.25
N ILE A 131 2.60 -11.29 -10.75
CA ILE A 131 3.63 -11.27 -11.79
C ILE A 131 3.16 -12.12 -12.95
N ASP A 132 2.72 -11.46 -14.02
CA ASP A 132 2.45 -12.12 -15.29
C ASP A 132 3.77 -12.46 -15.99
N GLY A 133 4.00 -13.74 -16.23
CA GLY A 133 5.26 -14.24 -16.76
C GLY A 133 5.27 -15.74 -17.00
N THR A 134 6.46 -16.32 -17.08
CA THR A 134 6.64 -17.77 -17.26
C THR A 134 7.70 -18.28 -16.26
N PRO A 135 7.31 -18.82 -15.09
CA PRO A 135 5.92 -18.96 -14.61
C PRO A 135 5.30 -17.61 -14.21
N SER A 136 3.97 -17.56 -14.17
CA SER A 136 3.25 -16.47 -13.52
C SER A 136 3.18 -16.73 -12.01
N ILE A 137 3.22 -15.66 -11.21
CA ILE A 137 3.21 -15.74 -9.75
C ILE A 137 2.05 -14.91 -9.23
N PHE A 138 1.28 -15.50 -8.30
CA PHE A 138 0.26 -14.85 -7.51
C PHE A 138 0.59 -15.07 -6.04
N GLN A 139 0.65 -14.02 -5.24
CA GLN A 139 0.95 -14.12 -3.81
C GLN A 139 0.19 -13.07 -3.01
N GLU A 140 -0.55 -13.50 -2.00
CA GLU A 140 -1.12 -12.62 -0.98
C GLU A 140 -0.44 -12.85 0.36
N THR A 141 -0.17 -11.75 1.06
CA THR A 141 0.39 -11.74 2.41
C THR A 141 -0.58 -11.02 3.33
N ALA A 142 -0.94 -11.69 4.42
CA ALA A 142 -1.83 -11.18 5.46
C ALA A 142 -1.07 -11.14 6.79
N PHE A 143 -0.96 -9.96 7.41
CA PHE A 143 -0.34 -9.84 8.73
C PHE A 143 -1.41 -9.96 9.81
N ARG A 144 -1.17 -10.84 10.80
CA ARG A 144 -2.13 -11.17 11.87
C ARG A 144 -1.42 -11.38 13.20
N PHE A 145 -2.12 -11.04 14.28
CA PHE A 145 -1.75 -11.47 15.62
C PHE A 145 -2.44 -12.79 15.96
N THR A 146 -1.67 -13.78 16.42
CA THR A 146 -2.18 -15.10 16.86
C THR A 146 -1.97 -15.31 18.37
N ASP A 147 -1.59 -14.26 19.08
CA ASP A 147 -1.27 -14.24 20.51
C ASP A 147 -2.49 -14.07 21.43
N GLY A 148 -3.71 -14.03 20.85
CA GLY A 148 -4.95 -13.80 21.57
C GLY A 148 -5.17 -12.35 22.04
N SER A 149 -4.30 -11.41 21.65
CA SER A 149 -4.40 -10.00 22.06
C SER A 149 -5.61 -9.26 21.48
N GLY A 150 -6.25 -9.81 20.43
CA GLY A 150 -7.37 -9.18 19.74
C GLY A 150 -7.00 -7.94 18.90
N ARG A 151 -5.70 -7.63 18.77
CA ARG A 151 -5.21 -6.55 17.90
C ARG A 151 -5.50 -6.88 16.44
N ASP A 152 -5.81 -5.84 15.67
CA ASP A 152 -6.26 -5.97 14.28
C ASP A 152 -5.13 -6.13 13.26
N ALA A 153 -5.53 -6.37 12.02
CA ALA A 153 -4.62 -6.56 10.89
C ALA A 153 -3.84 -5.28 10.52
N ALA A 154 -4.46 -4.10 10.65
CA ALA A 154 -3.80 -2.82 10.42
C ALA A 154 -2.61 -2.64 11.37
N THR A 155 -2.82 -2.89 12.66
CA THR A 155 -1.77 -2.88 13.70
C THR A 155 -0.66 -3.89 13.38
N ALA A 156 -1.02 -5.08 12.87
CA ALA A 156 -0.05 -6.11 12.48
C ALA A 156 0.81 -5.67 11.29
N GLY A 157 0.21 -5.01 10.29
CA GLY A 157 0.92 -4.40 9.16
C GLY A 157 1.90 -3.32 9.61
N CYS A 158 1.46 -2.39 10.47
CA CYS A 158 2.34 -1.35 11.02
C CYS A 158 3.53 -1.94 11.79
N LEU A 159 3.29 -2.99 12.59
CA LEU A 159 4.36 -3.72 13.28
C LEU A 159 5.33 -4.34 12.27
N ALA A 160 4.84 -4.99 11.21
CA ALA A 160 5.69 -5.61 10.19
C ALA A 160 6.60 -4.57 9.51
N THR A 161 6.08 -3.38 9.18
CA THR A 161 6.87 -2.27 8.63
C THR A 161 7.97 -1.83 9.59
N GLY A 162 7.64 -1.60 10.87
CA GLY A 162 8.63 -1.21 11.88
C GLY A 162 9.71 -2.28 12.10
N MET A 163 9.32 -3.55 12.17
CA MET A 163 10.24 -4.68 12.35
C MET A 163 11.17 -4.85 11.14
N ARG A 164 10.69 -4.61 9.91
CA ARG A 164 11.55 -4.66 8.72
C ARG A 164 12.66 -3.61 8.76
N ALA A 165 12.39 -2.42 9.27
CA ALA A 165 13.39 -1.36 9.45
C ALA A 165 14.38 -1.70 10.56
N LEU A 166 13.86 -2.10 11.74
CA LEU A 166 14.70 -2.46 12.89
C LEU A 166 15.65 -3.61 12.57
N ASN A 167 15.14 -4.68 11.97
CA ASN A 167 15.93 -5.86 11.61
C ASN A 167 16.94 -5.59 10.48
N ALA A 168 16.78 -4.48 9.73
CA ALA A 168 17.75 -4.08 8.71
C ALA A 168 18.99 -3.39 9.26
N VAL A 169 18.93 -2.84 10.48
CA VAL A 169 20.01 -2.03 11.07
C VAL A 169 21.38 -2.74 11.02
N PRO A 170 21.51 -4.03 11.39
CA PRO A 170 22.80 -4.70 11.30
C PRO A 170 23.36 -4.80 9.88
N ALA A 171 22.48 -5.04 8.89
CA ALA A 171 22.88 -5.12 7.49
C ALA A 171 23.31 -3.75 6.94
N VAL A 172 22.58 -2.69 7.28
CA VAL A 172 22.93 -1.32 6.89
C VAL A 172 24.27 -0.88 7.48
N ASN A 173 24.50 -1.17 8.77
CA ASN A 173 25.77 -0.84 9.45
C ASN A 173 26.98 -1.58 8.86
N GLY A 174 26.76 -2.70 8.18
CA GLY A 174 27.81 -3.46 7.49
C GLY A 174 28.24 -2.89 6.14
N LEU A 175 27.50 -1.90 5.60
CA LEU A 175 27.79 -1.29 4.31
C LEU A 175 28.71 -0.07 4.44
N SER A 176 29.40 0.27 3.35
CA SER A 176 30.19 1.52 3.28
C SER A 176 29.26 2.74 3.32
N PRO A 177 29.74 3.90 3.83
CA PRO A 177 28.94 5.14 3.81
C PRO A 177 28.47 5.49 2.41
N GLY A 178 27.19 5.83 2.26
CA GLY A 178 26.59 6.20 0.99
C GLY A 178 25.08 6.02 0.99
N TRP A 179 24.46 6.28 -0.16
CA TRP A 179 23.05 5.96 -0.38
C TRP A 179 22.91 4.46 -0.60
N VAL A 180 22.03 3.85 0.18
CA VAL A 180 21.73 2.42 0.10
C VAL A 180 20.23 2.26 -0.12
N THR A 181 19.85 1.24 -0.89
CA THR A 181 18.46 0.89 -1.18
C THR A 181 18.13 -0.47 -0.59
N ALA A 182 16.85 -0.85 -0.64
CA ALA A 182 16.46 -2.20 -0.23
C ALA A 182 17.08 -3.32 -1.09
N LEU A 183 17.56 -3.01 -2.30
CA LEU A 183 18.23 -3.96 -3.19
C LEU A 183 19.67 -4.26 -2.80
N ASP A 184 20.31 -3.37 -2.03
CA ASP A 184 21.67 -3.55 -1.51
C ASP A 184 21.70 -4.38 -0.22
N LEU A 185 20.53 -4.64 0.36
CA LEU A 185 20.38 -5.40 1.60
C LEU A 185 20.11 -6.87 1.29
N PRO A 186 20.58 -7.80 2.15
CA PRO A 186 20.12 -9.18 2.08
C PRO A 186 18.63 -9.26 2.39
N LEU A 187 18.02 -10.43 2.14
CA LEU A 187 16.74 -10.75 2.78
C LEU A 187 16.91 -10.56 4.29
N ILE A 188 15.96 -9.87 4.92
CA ILE A 188 16.00 -9.55 6.35
C ILE A 188 15.10 -10.56 7.08
N PRO A 189 15.64 -11.68 7.56
CA PRO A 189 14.87 -12.65 8.31
C PRO A 189 14.63 -12.17 9.75
N GLY A 190 13.53 -12.64 10.34
CA GLY A 190 13.36 -12.57 11.80
C GLY A 190 14.23 -13.63 12.48
N ALA A 191 15.53 -13.40 12.62
CA ALA A 191 16.41 -14.36 13.28
C ALA A 191 16.01 -14.55 14.76
N GLY A 192 15.89 -15.80 15.22
CA GLY A 192 15.55 -16.12 16.61
C GLY A 192 14.06 -15.96 16.98
N THR A 193 13.15 -15.84 16.01
CA THR A 193 11.71 -15.68 16.27
C THR A 193 10.93 -17.00 16.36
N ILE A 194 11.51 -18.11 15.91
CA ILE A 194 10.94 -19.46 16.10
C ILE A 194 11.30 -19.93 17.51
N ARG A 195 10.28 -20.15 18.34
CA ARG A 195 10.38 -20.61 19.73
C ARG A 195 9.43 -21.76 19.99
#